data_AF-A0A0C9W470-F1
#
_entry.id   AF-A0A0C9W470-F1
#
_cell.length_a   1.000
_cell.length_b   1.000
_cell.length_c   1.000
_cell.angle_alpha   90.00
_cell.angle_beta   90.00
_cell.angle_gamma   90.00
#
_symmetry.space_group_name_H-M   'P 1'
#
loop_
_entity.id
_entity.type
_entity.pdbx_description
1 polymer ?
#
loop_
_entity_poly.entity_id
_entity_poly.type
_entity_poly.pdbx_seq_one_letter_code
_entity_poly.pdbx_strand_id
1 'polypeptide(L)'
;MTPFGILLIQFKSCLEVLVAFRDVTTAHQRLIEDTGILHRDVNFGSILLNPTGEEGSHGILIDLDHAVQIGTSPYADQRRMGTQAFMPRNVLQKGRHTYRDDLELFYYVLIYFLVRQENSRVDMKPHRSMVSDWDGLHALQSEQSI
;
A
#
# COMPACT_ATOMS: atom_id res chain seq x y z
N MET A 1 21.20 -5.60 -13.04
CA MET A 1 20.10 -6.40 -12.47
C MET A 1 18.79 -5.80 -12.95
N THR A 2 17.88 -6.61 -13.47
CA THR A 2 16.49 -6.20 -13.69
C THR A 2 15.73 -6.29 -12.36
N PRO A 3 14.89 -5.29 -12.00
CA PRO A 3 14.07 -5.37 -10.80
C PRO A 3 13.08 -6.54 -10.90
N PHE A 4 12.78 -7.18 -9.76
CA PHE A 4 11.90 -8.36 -9.69
C PHE A 4 10.43 -8.04 -10.00
N GLY A 5 10.04 -6.76 -9.88
CA GLY A 5 8.73 -6.25 -10.27
C GLY A 5 8.83 -4.78 -10.69
N ILE A 6 7.71 -4.21 -11.15
CA ILE A 6 7.58 -2.80 -11.50
C ILE A 6 6.69 -2.09 -10.48
N LEU A 7 6.86 -0.78 -10.34
CA LEU A 7 6.08 0.01 -9.38
C LEU A 7 4.60 0.01 -9.75
N LEU A 8 3.72 -0.01 -8.73
CA LEU A 8 2.28 0.01 -8.96
C LEU A 8 1.85 1.16 -9.88
N ILE A 9 2.47 2.34 -9.79
CA ILE A 9 2.17 3.52 -10.63
C ILE A 9 2.45 3.31 -12.13
N GLN A 10 3.22 2.28 -12.51
CA GLN A 10 3.59 1.96 -13.89
C GLN A 10 2.62 0.95 -14.55
N PHE A 11 1.46 0.71 -13.93
CA PHE A 11 0.42 -0.18 -14.46
C PHE A 11 0.01 0.20 -15.90
N LYS A 12 -0.42 -0.80 -16.67
CA LYS A 12 -0.89 -0.66 -18.05
C LYS A 12 -2.39 -0.78 -18.19
N SER A 13 -3.08 -1.36 -17.21
CA SER A 13 -4.54 -1.51 -17.23
C SER A 13 -5.15 -1.61 -15.83
N CYS A 14 -6.44 -1.31 -15.71
CA CYS A 14 -7.18 -1.57 -14.46
C CYS A 14 -7.20 -3.05 -14.08
N LEU A 15 -7.22 -3.95 -15.06
CA LEU A 15 -7.21 -5.38 -14.81
C LEU A 15 -5.91 -5.81 -14.13
N GLU A 16 -4.76 -5.31 -14.60
CA GLU A 16 -3.45 -5.59 -14.00
C GLU A 16 -3.41 -5.16 -12.52
N VAL A 17 -3.94 -3.97 -12.20
CA VAL A 17 -4.05 -3.50 -10.82
C VAL A 17 -4.99 -4.37 -10.00
N LEU A 18 -6.17 -4.71 -10.50
CA LEU A 18 -7.14 -5.53 -9.76
C LEU A 18 -6.60 -6.94 -9.47
N VAL A 19 -5.90 -7.55 -10.43
CA VAL A 19 -5.24 -8.85 -10.25
C VAL A 19 -4.12 -8.74 -9.23
N ALA A 20 -3.31 -7.68 -9.28
CA ALA A 20 -2.28 -7.45 -8.27
C ALA A 20 -2.88 -7.25 -6.87
N PHE A 21 -4.00 -6.51 -6.75
CA PHE A 21 -4.68 -6.31 -5.47
C PHE A 21 -5.23 -7.61 -4.87
N ARG A 22 -5.76 -8.51 -5.71
CA ARG A 22 -6.14 -9.87 -5.29
C ARG A 22 -4.94 -10.61 -4.70
N ASP A 23 -3.80 -10.57 -5.39
CA ASP A 23 -2.60 -11.30 -5.02
C ASP A 23 -1.97 -10.75 -3.73
N VAL A 24 -1.82 -9.43 -3.59
CA VAL A 24 -1.28 -8.82 -2.35
C VAL A 24 -2.20 -8.97 -1.15
N THR A 25 -3.52 -8.98 -1.34
CA THR A 25 -4.47 -9.26 -0.25
C THR A 25 -4.36 -10.71 0.21
N THR A 26 -4.17 -11.64 -0.74
CA THR A 26 -3.92 -13.05 -0.43
C THR A 26 -2.58 -13.24 0.28
N ALA A 27 -1.53 -12.53 -0.16
CA ALA A 27 -0.22 -12.54 0.48
C ALA A 27 -0.29 -11.98 1.92
N HIS A 28 -1.03 -10.89 2.12
CA HIS A 28 -1.28 -10.31 3.45
C HIS A 28 -2.01 -11.28 4.38
N GLN A 29 -3.05 -11.97 3.88
CA GLN A 29 -3.75 -13.00 4.65
C GLN A 29 -2.78 -14.10 5.10
N ARG A 30 -1.95 -14.62 4.20
CA ARG A 30 -0.94 -15.64 4.54
C ARG A 30 0.11 -15.11 5.50
N LEU A 31 0.56 -13.87 5.34
CA LEU A 31 1.49 -13.23 6.27
C LEU A 31 0.94 -13.24 7.70
N ILE A 32 -0.37 -13.04 7.86
CA ILE A 32 -1.03 -13.08 9.17
C ILE A 32 -1.21 -14.52 9.65
N GLU A 33 -1.81 -15.39 8.83
CA GLU A 33 -2.21 -16.75 9.24
C GLU A 33 -1.00 -17.65 9.49
N ASP A 34 0.02 -17.58 8.64
CA ASP A 34 1.16 -18.48 8.70
C ASP A 34 2.26 -17.99 9.65
N THR A 35 2.36 -16.66 9.86
CA THR A 35 3.50 -16.07 10.59
C THR A 35 3.09 -15.16 11.76
N GLY A 36 1.83 -14.73 11.82
CA GLY A 36 1.35 -13.78 12.81
C GLY A 36 1.90 -12.37 12.64
N ILE A 37 2.34 -11.99 11.43
CA ILE A 37 2.93 -10.68 11.16
C ILE A 37 1.86 -9.71 10.63
N LEU A 38 1.83 -8.50 11.21
CA LEU A 38 1.11 -7.34 10.70
C LEU A 38 2.04 -6.48 9.85
N HIS A 39 1.56 -5.98 8.71
CA HIS A 39 2.38 -5.18 7.79
C HIS A 39 2.58 -3.75 8.28
N ARG A 40 1.49 -3.11 8.74
CA ARG A 40 1.44 -1.78 9.36
C ARG A 40 1.73 -0.57 8.49
N ASP A 41 2.34 -0.74 7.32
CA ASP A 41 2.60 0.37 6.40
C ASP A 41 2.27 0.03 4.94
N VAL A 42 1.01 -0.33 4.68
CA VAL A 42 0.54 -0.55 3.30
C VAL A 42 0.38 0.79 2.59
N ASN A 43 1.08 0.97 1.47
CA ASN A 43 1.05 2.18 0.65
C ASN A 43 1.33 1.85 -0.84
N PHE A 44 1.39 2.86 -1.72
CA PHE A 44 1.65 2.65 -3.15
C PHE A 44 3.02 2.03 -3.45
N GLY A 45 4.03 2.34 -2.63
CA GLY A 45 5.38 1.82 -2.76
C GLY A 45 5.52 0.40 -2.22
N SER A 46 4.66 -0.02 -1.30
CA SER A 46 4.67 -1.37 -0.72
C SER A 46 4.08 -2.45 -1.64
N ILE A 47 3.59 -2.09 -2.84
CA ILE A 47 2.98 -2.99 -3.81
C ILE A 47 3.75 -2.93 -5.14
N LEU A 48 4.27 -4.08 -5.57
CA LEU A 48 4.86 -4.24 -6.91
C LEU A 48 3.93 -5.03 -7.82
N LEU A 49 3.96 -4.68 -9.10
CA LEU A 49 3.38 -5.47 -10.18
C LEU A 49 4.43 -6.43 -10.73
N ASN A 50 4.00 -7.64 -11.05
CA ASN A 50 4.80 -8.64 -11.74
C ASN A 50 4.04 -9.08 -13.01
N PRO A 51 4.23 -8.37 -14.14
CA PRO A 51 3.49 -8.62 -15.38
C PRO A 51 3.77 -10.00 -16.00
N THR A 52 4.87 -10.63 -15.60
CA THR A 52 5.29 -11.96 -16.07
C THR A 52 5.07 -13.03 -15.00
N GLY A 53 4.36 -12.70 -13.92
CA GLY A 53 4.07 -13.62 -12.82
C GLY A 53 3.12 -14.73 -13.24
N GLU A 54 3.24 -15.87 -12.56
CA GLU A 54 2.21 -16.92 -12.60
C GLU A 54 0.98 -16.50 -11.80
N GLU A 55 -0.11 -17.25 -11.94
CA GLU A 55 -1.34 -17.01 -11.18
C GLU A 55 -1.06 -16.95 -9.67
N GLY A 56 -1.50 -15.87 -9.01
CA GLY A 56 -1.23 -15.62 -7.60
C GLY A 56 0.07 -14.86 -7.30
N SER A 57 0.84 -14.48 -8.33
CA SER A 57 2.12 -13.76 -8.17
C SER A 57 2.23 -12.48 -9.01
N HIS A 58 1.12 -11.95 -9.51
CA HIS A 58 1.07 -10.71 -10.30
C HIS A 58 1.16 -9.46 -9.43
N GLY A 59 0.79 -9.57 -8.16
CA GLY A 59 0.99 -8.54 -7.13
C GLY A 59 1.91 -9.06 -6.04
N ILE A 60 2.88 -8.26 -5.65
CA ILE A 60 3.85 -8.61 -4.60
C ILE A 60 3.78 -7.55 -3.52
N LEU A 61 3.51 -7.99 -2.29
CA LEU A 61 3.56 -7.16 -1.09
C LEU A 61 5.00 -7.14 -0.58
N ILE A 62 5.59 -5.95 -0.48
CA ILE A 62 6.95 -5.71 -0.02
C ILE A 62 6.94 -4.71 1.14
N ASP A 63 8.13 -4.37 1.66
CA ASP A 63 8.32 -3.33 2.68
C ASP A 63 7.78 -3.72 4.07
N LEU A 64 8.53 -4.60 4.75
CA LEU A 64 8.21 -5.10 6.09
C LEU A 64 8.98 -4.36 7.20
N ASP A 65 9.54 -3.18 6.92
CA ASP A 65 10.37 -2.43 7.88
C ASP A 65 9.56 -1.96 9.11
N HIS A 66 8.25 -1.78 8.93
CA HIS A 66 7.31 -1.45 10.00
C HIS A 66 6.53 -2.65 10.53
N ALA A 67 6.81 -3.85 10.02
CA ALA A 67 6.06 -5.05 10.36
C ALA A 67 6.35 -5.51 11.79
N VAL A 68 5.33 -6.11 12.43
CA VAL A 68 5.45 -6.64 13.79
C VAL A 68 4.77 -7.99 13.89
N GLN A 69 5.37 -8.89 14.66
CA GLN A 69 4.74 -10.17 15.00
C GLN A 69 3.84 -10.01 16.24
N ILE A 70 2.61 -10.50 16.12
CA ILE A 70 1.57 -10.43 17.15
C ILE A 70 2.01 -11.29 18.35
N GLY A 71 1.87 -10.74 19.56
CA GLY A 71 2.13 -11.46 20.81
C GLY A 71 3.60 -11.59 21.20
N THR A 72 4.55 -11.31 20.30
CA THR A 72 5.99 -11.34 20.58
C THR A 72 6.61 -9.95 20.61
N SER A 73 6.14 -9.04 19.76
CA SER A 73 6.69 -7.68 19.68
C SER A 73 6.10 -6.77 20.77
N PRO A 74 6.93 -6.08 21.59
CA PRO A 74 6.45 -5.05 22.52
C PRO A 74 5.91 -3.81 21.79
N TYR A 75 6.12 -3.74 20.47
CA TYR A 75 5.63 -2.69 19.59
C TYR A 75 4.29 -3.04 18.93
N ALA A 76 3.77 -4.26 19.10
CA ALA A 76 2.51 -4.71 18.47
C ALA A 76 1.31 -3.82 18.87
N ASP A 77 1.28 -3.37 20.12
CA ASP A 77 0.27 -2.44 20.63
C ASP A 77 0.71 -0.97 20.55
N GLN A 78 1.94 -0.70 20.10
CA GLN A 78 2.44 0.66 20.00
C GLN A 78 2.00 1.32 18.70
N ARG A 79 1.37 2.47 18.87
CA ARG A 79 1.03 3.41 17.82
C ARG A 79 2.30 4.17 17.38
N ARG A 80 2.86 3.91 16.18
CA ARG A 80 3.89 4.71 15.45
C ARG A 80 4.43 3.89 14.25
N MET A 81 4.88 4.41 13.10
CA MET A 81 4.76 5.70 12.40
C MET A 81 4.38 5.31 10.97
N GLY A 82 3.32 5.88 10.42
CA GLY A 82 3.04 5.89 8.99
C GLY A 82 2.65 7.31 8.64
N THR A 83 2.82 7.71 7.37
CA THR A 83 2.45 9.05 6.89
C THR A 83 1.07 9.44 7.42
N GLN A 84 1.00 10.50 8.24
CA GLN A 84 -0.17 10.79 9.08
C GLN A 84 -1.49 10.90 8.32
N ALA A 85 -1.43 11.21 7.02
CA ALA A 85 -2.58 11.34 6.16
C ALA A 85 -3.39 10.04 5.97
N PHE A 86 -2.84 8.86 6.26
CA PHE A 86 -3.47 7.55 5.95
C PHE A 86 -3.71 6.65 7.16
N MET A 87 -3.56 7.18 8.37
CA MET A 87 -3.77 6.35 9.55
C MET A 87 -5.21 5.82 9.63
N PRO A 88 -5.43 4.48 9.65
CA PRO A 88 -6.75 3.88 9.74
C PRO A 88 -7.54 4.34 10.96
N ARG A 89 -8.88 4.40 10.86
CA ARG A 89 -9.73 4.98 11.91
C ARG A 89 -9.52 4.32 13.27
N ASN A 90 -9.32 2.99 13.31
CA ASN A 90 -9.14 2.29 14.58
C ASN A 90 -7.77 2.60 15.20
N VAL A 91 -6.73 2.76 14.38
CA VAL A 91 -5.43 3.26 14.84
C VAL A 91 -5.62 4.65 15.46
N LEU A 92 -6.40 5.54 14.82
CA LEU A 92 -6.69 6.87 15.34
C LEU A 92 -7.33 6.91 16.73
N GLN A 93 -8.27 6.00 16.99
CA GLN A 93 -9.08 6.00 18.21
C GLN A 93 -8.54 5.11 19.33
N LYS A 94 -8.00 3.93 18.99
CA LYS A 94 -7.66 2.88 19.98
C LYS A 94 -6.16 2.69 20.17
N GLY A 95 -5.35 3.28 19.29
CA GLY A 95 -3.90 3.22 19.34
C GLY A 95 -3.27 1.86 19.05
N ARG A 96 -4.07 0.85 18.71
CA ARG A 96 -3.62 -0.49 18.36
C ARG A 96 -3.87 -0.76 16.88
N HIS A 97 -2.83 -1.25 16.20
CA HIS A 97 -2.92 -1.69 14.80
C HIS A 97 -3.34 -3.16 14.75
N THR A 98 -4.19 -3.48 13.79
CA THR A 98 -4.70 -4.83 13.53
C THR A 98 -4.63 -5.13 12.04
N TYR A 99 -4.81 -6.38 11.65
CA TYR A 99 -4.88 -6.74 10.23
C TYR A 99 -5.99 -6.00 9.47
N ARG A 100 -7.06 -5.57 10.16
CA ARG A 100 -8.15 -4.79 9.55
C ARG A 100 -7.70 -3.40 9.15
N ASP A 101 -6.72 -2.86 9.86
CA ASP A 101 -6.15 -1.56 9.56
C ASP A 101 -5.27 -1.65 8.29
N ASP A 102 -4.53 -2.75 8.11
CA ASP A 102 -3.84 -3.02 6.82
C ASP A 102 -4.84 -3.18 5.66
N LEU A 103 -5.97 -3.87 5.88
CA LEU A 103 -7.04 -3.99 4.87
C LEU A 103 -7.71 -2.64 4.54
N GLU A 104 -7.89 -1.78 5.54
CA GLU A 104 -8.37 -0.40 5.34
C GLU A 104 -7.38 0.41 4.48
N LEU A 105 -6.07 0.24 4.69
CA LEU A 105 -5.05 0.83 3.84
C LEU A 105 -5.07 0.29 2.40
N PHE A 106 -5.18 -1.02 2.19
CA PHE A 106 -5.35 -1.59 0.84
C PHE A 106 -6.56 -0.98 0.13
N TYR A 107 -7.68 -0.86 0.84
CA TYR A 107 -8.87 -0.20 0.30
C TYR A 107 -8.60 1.24 -0.12
N TYR A 108 -7.90 2.04 0.71
CA TYR A 108 -7.57 3.42 0.35
C TYR A 108 -6.63 3.55 -0.84
N VAL A 109 -5.61 2.68 -0.96
CA VAL A 109 -4.73 2.64 -2.14
C VAL A 109 -5.56 2.32 -3.40
N LEU A 110 -6.47 1.35 -3.33
CA LEU A 110 -7.35 1.01 -4.45
C LEU A 110 -8.28 2.17 -4.85
N ILE A 111 -8.90 2.84 -3.88
CA ILE A 111 -9.77 4.00 -4.13
C ILE A 111 -8.99 5.15 -4.76
N TYR A 112 -7.79 5.46 -4.25
CA TYR A 112 -6.94 6.50 -4.84
C TYR A 112 -6.61 6.18 -6.30
N PHE A 113 -6.29 4.92 -6.62
CA PHE A 113 -6.07 4.48 -7.99
C PHE A 113 -7.31 4.72 -8.88
N LEU A 114 -8.50 4.29 -8.43
CA LEU A 114 -9.73 4.43 -9.20
C LEU A 114 -10.10 5.90 -9.46
N VAL A 115 -9.97 6.76 -8.45
CA VAL A 115 -10.23 8.20 -8.57
C VAL A 115 -9.22 8.87 -9.51
N ARG A 116 -7.94 8.49 -9.46
CA ARG A 116 -6.95 9.01 -10.42
C ARG A 116 -7.23 8.59 -11.84
N GLN A 117 -7.73 7.37 -12.06
CA GLN A 117 -8.13 6.92 -13.39
C GLN A 117 -9.30 7.74 -13.94
N GLU A 118 -10.30 8.02 -13.12
CA GLU A 118 -11.46 8.81 -13.53
C GLU A 118 -11.09 10.27 -13.84
N ASN A 119 -10.29 10.91 -12.96
CA ASN A 119 -9.77 12.28 -13.19
C ASN A 119 -8.75 12.37 -14.34
N SER A 120 -8.21 11.25 -14.82
CA SER A 120 -7.39 11.24 -16.04
C SER A 120 -8.26 11.10 -17.30
N ARG A 121 -9.52 10.65 -17.16
CA ARG A 121 -10.49 10.46 -18.24
C ARG A 121 -11.43 11.66 -18.41
N VAL A 122 -11.70 12.36 -17.31
CA VAL A 122 -12.45 13.61 -17.27
C VAL A 122 -11.46 14.70 -16.89
N ASP A 123 -11.43 15.83 -17.60
CA ASP A 123 -10.55 16.98 -17.31
C ASP A 123 -10.99 17.69 -16.00
N MET A 124 -11.03 16.94 -14.91
CA MET A 124 -11.57 17.29 -13.62
C MET A 124 -10.39 17.54 -12.69
N LYS A 125 -10.22 18.80 -12.31
CA LYS A 125 -9.20 19.20 -11.33
C LYS A 125 -9.41 18.38 -10.05
N PRO A 126 -8.40 17.67 -9.55
CA PRO A 126 -8.57 16.77 -8.40
C PRO A 126 -9.14 17.55 -7.21
N HIS A 127 -10.19 17.01 -6.59
CA HIS A 127 -10.80 17.60 -5.40
C HIS A 127 -9.75 17.67 -4.28
N ARG A 128 -9.36 18.91 -3.96
CA ARG A 128 -8.10 19.32 -3.34
C ARG A 128 -7.92 18.96 -1.86
N SER A 129 -8.70 18.05 -1.29
CA SER A 129 -8.75 17.87 0.17
C SER A 129 -8.20 16.53 0.68
N MET A 130 -7.86 15.60 -0.22
CA MET A 130 -7.38 14.27 0.19
C MET A 130 -6.21 13.75 -0.65
N VAL A 131 -6.00 14.27 -1.87
CA VAL A 131 -5.12 13.68 -2.90
C VAL A 131 -3.69 14.24 -2.88
N SER A 132 -3.49 15.50 -2.48
CA SER A 132 -2.18 16.16 -2.48
C SER A 132 -1.20 15.62 -1.44
N ASP A 133 -1.70 15.05 -0.36
CA ASP A 133 -0.85 14.54 0.74
C ASP A 133 -0.31 13.13 0.44
N TRP A 134 -0.76 12.50 -0.66
CA TRP A 134 -0.27 11.19 -1.14
C TRP A 134 0.93 11.33 -2.07
N ASP A 135 1.19 12.51 -2.63
CA ASP A 135 2.28 12.76 -3.58
C ASP A 135 3.61 13.02 -2.84
N GLY A 136 3.99 12.11 -1.93
CA GLY A 136 5.36 12.00 -1.43
C GLY A 136 6.40 11.73 -2.53
N LEU A 137 5.96 11.56 -3.78
CA LEU A 137 6.79 11.55 -4.98
C LEU A 137 7.56 12.85 -5.24
N HIS A 138 7.22 13.97 -4.59
CA HIS A 138 8.06 15.17 -4.64
C HIS A 138 9.35 15.07 -3.82
N ALA A 139 9.43 14.16 -2.84
CA ALA A 139 10.65 13.97 -2.04
C ALA A 139 11.73 13.15 -2.77
N LEU A 140 11.33 12.26 -3.69
CA LEU A 140 12.26 11.40 -4.43
C LEU A 140 12.77 12.02 -5.74
N GLN A 141 12.22 13.16 -6.16
CA GLN A 141 12.72 13.91 -7.33
C GLN A 141 13.71 15.03 -6.96
N SER A 142 13.80 15.42 -5.68
CA SER A 142 14.75 16.46 -5.23
C SER A 142 16.16 15.94 -4.92
N GLU A 143 16.38 14.61 -4.85
CA GLU A 143 17.69 14.03 -4.54
C GLU A 143 18.48 13.52 -5.76
N GLN A 144 18.01 13.75 -6.98
CA GLN A 144 18.77 13.46 -8.22
C GLN A 144 19.26 14.71 -8.95
N SER A 145 19.44 15.82 -8.22
CA SER A 145 20.17 16.98 -8.73
C SER A 145 21.21 17.45 -7.73
N ILE A 146 22.26 16.64 -7.57
CA ILE A 146 23.63 17.09 -7.29
C ILE A 146 24.56 16.26 -8.18
#